data_AF-A0A1V4U2G9-F1
#
_entry.id   AF-A0A1V4U2G9-F1
#
_cell.length_a   1.000
_cell.length_b   1.000
_cell.length_c   1.000
_cell.angle_alpha   90.00
_cell.angle_beta   90.00
_cell.angle_gamma   90.00
#
_symmetry.space_group_name_H-M   'P 1'
#
loop_
_entity.id
_entity.type
_entity.pdbx_description
1 polymer ?
#
loop_
_entity_poly.entity_id
_entity_poly.type
_entity_poly.pdbx_seq_one_letter_code
_entity_poly.pdbx_strand_id
1 'polypeptide(L)'
;MTILLRCRHCNGTGAVPNEEHRLCEALKSHTLKKYFHIPTEDEIALNQDTPPDACNGVPETVPCPVCEGAGTISFDEEEWDLQILDDEEEAD
;
A
#
# COMPACT_ATOMS: atom_id res chain seq x y z
N MET A 1 15.03 10.90 22.00
CA MET A 1 15.54 9.53 21.77
C MET A 1 14.60 8.87 20.77
N THR A 2 15.11 8.10 19.80
CA THR A 2 14.27 7.59 18.71
C THR A 2 13.90 6.13 18.94
N ILE A 3 12.61 5.84 19.01
CA ILE A 3 12.08 4.48 19.11
C ILE A 3 11.74 4.01 17.69
N LEU A 4 12.25 2.83 17.31
CA LEU A 4 11.95 2.19 16.03
C LEU A 4 11.09 0.96 16.26
N LEU A 5 9.83 1.01 15.81
CA LEU A 5 8.93 -0.12 15.86
C LEU A 5 8.89 -0.83 14.50
N ARG A 6 8.99 -2.17 14.51
CA ARG A 6 8.78 -2.97 13.30
C ARG A 6 7.34 -2.80 12.84
N CYS A 7 7.14 -2.41 11.58
CA CYS A 7 5.79 -2.24 11.04
C CYS A 7 5.10 -3.61 10.97
N ARG A 8 4.01 -3.77 11.74
CA ARG A 8 3.22 -5.00 11.81
C ARG A 8 2.51 -5.29 10.49
N HIS A 9 2.09 -4.25 9.76
CA HIS A 9 1.32 -4.41 8.53
C HIS A 9 2.13 -5.12 7.43
N CYS A 10 3.39 -4.73 7.24
CA CYS A 10 4.30 -5.38 6.30
C CYS A 10 5.25 -6.38 6.98
N ASN A 11 5.07 -6.70 8.27
CA ASN A 11 6.01 -7.52 9.05
C ASN A 11 7.48 -7.08 8.88
N GLY A 12 7.76 -5.78 8.83
CA GLY A 12 9.13 -5.29 8.67
C GLY A 12 9.73 -5.30 7.25
N THR A 13 9.01 -5.79 6.23
CA THR A 13 9.56 -5.90 4.87
C THR A 13 9.58 -4.57 4.10
N GLY A 14 8.71 -3.62 4.48
CA GLY A 14 8.48 -2.39 3.74
C GLY A 14 7.56 -2.54 2.53
N ALA A 15 7.17 -3.75 2.14
CA ALA A 15 6.30 -4.00 0.98
C ALA A 15 5.09 -4.85 1.36
N VAL A 16 3.96 -4.58 0.72
CA VAL A 16 2.72 -5.36 0.87
C VAL A 16 2.25 -5.86 -0.49
N PRO A 17 1.50 -6.98 -0.54
CA PRO A 17 0.89 -7.45 -1.78
C PRO A 17 0.03 -6.36 -2.42
N ASN A 18 0.14 -6.22 -3.74
CA ASN A 18 -0.66 -5.27 -4.48
C ASN A 18 -2.00 -5.92 -4.88
N GLU A 19 -3.09 -5.41 -4.30
CA GLU A 19 -4.43 -5.89 -4.61
C GLU A 19 -4.80 -5.63 -6.09
N GLU A 20 -4.32 -4.53 -6.68
CA GLU A 20 -4.52 -4.24 -8.10
C GLU A 20 -3.91 -5.33 -8.99
N HIS A 21 -2.68 -5.78 -8.66
CA HIS A 21 -2.03 -6.86 -9.38
C HIS A 21 -2.84 -8.15 -9.31
N ARG A 22 -3.32 -8.50 -8.10
CA ARG A 22 -4.15 -9.68 -7.88
C ARG A 22 -5.44 -9.65 -8.69
N LEU A 23 -6.09 -8.48 -8.75
CA LEU A 23 -7.29 -8.28 -9.54
C LEU A 23 -7.01 -8.38 -11.04
N CYS A 24 -5.88 -7.82 -11.49
CA CYS A 24 -5.41 -7.91 -12.87
C CYS A 24 -5.09 -9.34 -13.33
N GLU A 25 -4.55 -10.19 -12.46
CA GLU A 25 -4.38 -11.62 -12.73
C GLU A 25 -5.71 -12.37 -12.78
N ALA A 26 -6.67 -12.00 -11.93
CA ALA A 26 -7.99 -12.63 -11.89
C ALA A 26 -8.87 -12.28 -13.11
N LEU A 27 -8.68 -11.09 -13.69
CA LEU A 27 -9.43 -10.63 -14.86
C LEU A 27 -9.02 -11.42 -16.12
N LYS A 28 -9.92 -12.27 -16.63
CA LYS A 28 -9.68 -13.08 -17.85
C LYS A 28 -9.94 -12.34 -19.16
N SER A 29 -10.68 -11.22 -19.13
CA SER A 29 -11.10 -10.48 -20.32
C SER A 29 -10.25 -9.23 -20.51
N HIS A 30 -9.55 -9.13 -21.64
CA HIS A 30 -8.82 -7.92 -22.03
C HIS A 30 -9.71 -6.67 -22.07
N THR A 31 -11.01 -6.83 -22.40
CA THR A 31 -11.94 -5.70 -22.42
C THR A 31 -12.23 -5.17 -21.02
N LEU A 32 -12.31 -6.04 -20.01
CA LEU A 32 -12.55 -5.62 -18.63
C LEU A 32 -11.33 -4.95 -18.01
N LYS A 33 -10.12 -5.42 -18.36
CA LYS A 33 -8.88 -4.82 -17.89
C LYS A 33 -8.74 -3.35 -18.31
N LYS A 34 -9.21 -2.98 -19.51
CA LYS A 34 -9.19 -1.59 -20.00
C LYS A 34 -10.00 -0.59 -19.15
N TYR A 35 -11.01 -1.05 -18.42
CA TYR A 35 -11.88 -0.18 -17.60
C TYR A 35 -11.56 -0.25 -16.11
N PHE A 36 -10.54 -1.02 -15.72
CA PHE A 36 -10.17 -1.19 -14.32
C PHE A 36 -9.42 0.04 -13.77
N HIS A 37 -8.82 0.84 -14.65
CA HIS A 37 -8.22 2.12 -14.30
C HIS A 37 -9.23 3.26 -14.46
N ILE A 38 -9.34 4.11 -13.43
CA ILE A 38 -9.93 5.45 -13.57
C ILE A 38 -8.83 6.34 -14.16
N PRO A 39 -8.90 6.72 -15.45
CA PRO A 39 -7.84 7.49 -16.08
C PRO A 39 -7.62 8.80 -15.35
N THR A 40 -6.36 9.15 -15.13
CA THR A 40 -5.97 10.44 -14.56
C THR A 40 -6.17 11.54 -15.59
N GLU A 41 -6.36 12.80 -15.15
CA GLU A 41 -6.62 13.93 -16.07
C GLU A 41 -5.53 14.08 -17.15
N ASP A 42 -4.29 13.72 -16.82
CA ASP A 42 -3.15 13.73 -17.74
C ASP A 42 -3.25 12.67 -18.86
N GLU A 43 -3.84 11.52 -18.57
CA GLU A 43 -4.01 10.42 -19.54
C GLU A 43 -5.19 10.65 -20.49
N ILE A 44 -6.21 11.39 -20.03
CA ILE A 44 -7.36 11.80 -20.85
C ILE A 44 -6.90 12.77 -21.97
N ALA A 45 -5.84 13.55 -21.74
CA ALA A 45 -5.30 14.50 -22.70
C ALA A 45 -4.54 13.83 -23.86
N LEU A 46 -4.12 12.57 -23.69
CA LEU A 46 -3.50 11.78 -24.75
C LEU A 46 -4.62 11.14 -25.59
N ASN A 47 -4.96 11.74 -26.74
CA ASN A 47 -5.87 11.19 -27.76
C ASN A 47 -5.36 9.82 -28.30
N GLN A 48 -5.45 8.76 -27.49
CA GLN A 48 -5.17 7.40 -27.90
C GLN A 48 -6.51 6.72 -28.20
N ASP A 49 -6.69 6.27 -29.44
CA ASP A 49 -7.88 5.54 -29.92
C ASP A 49 -8.15 4.23 -29.14
N THR A 50 -7.25 3.82 -28.25
CA THR A 50 -7.46 2.71 -27.32
C THR A 50 -6.69 2.97 -26.03
N PRO A 51 -7.34 3.02 -24.86
CA PRO A 51 -6.65 3.09 -23.58
C PRO A 51 -5.69 1.89 -23.44
N PRO A 52 -4.46 2.10 -22.94
CA PRO A 52 -3.57 1.00 -22.62
C PRO A 52 -4.24 0.03 -21.63
N ASP A 53 -3.90 -1.26 -21.71
CA ASP A 53 -4.38 -2.26 -20.76
C ASP A 53 -3.92 -1.84 -19.35
N ALA A 54 -4.86 -1.52 -18.46
CA ALA A 54 -4.58 -1.03 -17.10
C ALA A 54 -3.73 -2.01 -16.28
N CYS A 55 -3.70 -3.28 -16.66
CA CYS A 55 -2.95 -4.31 -15.96
C CYS A 55 -1.49 -4.43 -16.43
N ASN A 56 -1.10 -3.73 -17.49
CA ASN A 56 0.29 -3.72 -17.94
C ASN A 56 1.13 -2.83 -17.03
N GLY A 57 2.10 -3.44 -16.34
CA GLY A 57 3.05 -2.72 -15.48
C GLY A 57 2.64 -2.61 -14.02
N VAL A 58 1.50 -3.19 -13.63
CA VAL A 58 1.06 -3.24 -12.22
C VAL A 58 1.99 -4.21 -11.45
N PRO A 59 2.77 -3.73 -10.47
CA PRO A 59 3.73 -4.57 -9.74
C PRO A 59 3.02 -5.49 -8.76
N GLU A 60 3.58 -6.69 -8.51
CA GLU A 60 3.06 -7.68 -7.56
C GLU A 60 3.01 -7.17 -6.11
N THR A 61 3.92 -6.26 -5.77
CA THR A 61 3.99 -5.63 -4.44
C THR A 61 4.12 -4.12 -4.57
N VAL A 62 3.60 -3.41 -3.58
CA VAL A 62 3.69 -1.94 -3.46
C VAL A 62 4.32 -1.58 -2.12
N PRO A 63 4.91 -0.38 -1.99
CA PRO A 63 5.37 0.14 -0.70
C PRO A 63 4.25 0.08 0.33
N CYS A 64 4.58 -0.38 1.53
CA CYS A 64 3.64 -0.45 2.64
C CYS A 64 3.14 0.96 2.96
N PRO A 65 1.83 1.25 2.90
CA PRO A 65 1.31 2.60 3.12
C PRO A 65 1.44 3.07 4.57
N VAL A 66 1.66 2.14 5.52
CA VAL A 66 1.77 2.45 6.95
C VAL A 66 3.17 2.94 7.33
N CYS A 67 4.21 2.38 6.70
CA CYS A 67 5.60 2.76 6.98
C CYS A 67 6.30 3.34 5.76
N GLU A 68 5.54 3.69 4.72
CA GLU A 68 6.01 4.31 3.47
C GLU A 68 7.21 3.60 2.83
N GLY A 69 7.26 2.27 2.93
CA GLY A 69 8.38 1.49 2.39
C GLY A 69 9.53 1.23 3.37
N ALA A 70 9.59 1.87 4.53
CA ALA A 70 10.71 1.77 5.46
C ALA A 70 10.77 0.46 6.24
N GLY A 71 9.67 -0.28 6.33
CA GLY A 71 9.55 -1.49 7.17
C GLY A 71 9.52 -1.22 8.67
N THR A 72 9.84 -0.01 9.09
CA THR A 72 9.83 0.44 10.50
C THR A 72 9.12 1.78 10.61
N ILE A 73 8.60 2.07 11.80
CA ILE A 73 7.98 3.35 12.14
C ILE A 73 8.85 3.97 13.23
N SER A 74 9.35 5.19 12.97
CA SER A 74 10.14 5.95 13.93
C SER A 74 9.24 6.87 14.73
N PHE A 75 9.42 6.85 16.05
CA PHE A 75 8.83 7.82 16.96
C PHE A 75 9.96 8.63 17.59
N ASP A 76 9.84 9.95 17.51
CA ASP A 76 10.67 10.84 18.31
C ASP A 76 9.93 11.18 19.60
N GLU A 77 10.53 10.83 20.73
CA GLU A 77 10.00 11.12 22.07
C GLU A 77 9.83 12.63 22.32
N GLU A 78 10.53 13.49 21.59
CA GLU A 78 10.36 14.95 21.71
C GLU A 78 9.06 15.46 21.05
N GLU A 79 8.52 14.71 20.09
CA GLU A 79 7.32 15.08 19.35
C GLU A 79 6.08 14.29 19.84
N TRP A 80 6.26 13.13 20.49
CA TRP A 80 5.18 12.23 20.89
C TRP A 80 5.31 11.79 22.35
N ASP A 81 4.30 12.06 23.18
CA ASP A 81 4.18 11.48 24.52
C ASP A 81 3.74 10.00 24.41
N LEU A 82 4.68 9.06 24.57
CA LEU A 82 4.39 7.63 24.60
C LEU A 82 3.67 7.23 25.89
N GLN A 83 2.45 6.72 25.77
CA GLN A 83 1.77 5.98 26.83
C GLN A 83 1.89 4.48 26.58
N ILE A 84 2.67 3.80 27.42
CA ILE A 84 2.69 2.34 27.48
C ILE A 84 1.54 1.94 28.41
N LEU A 85 0.44 1.47 27.83
CA LEU A 85 -0.64 0.84 28.57
C LEU A 85 -0.24 -0.63 28.75
N ASP A 86 0.18 -1.02 29.94
CA ASP A 86 0.29 -2.44 30.30
C ASP A 86 -1.13 -3.01 30.32
N ASP A 87 -1.41 -3.97 29.43
CA ASP A 87 -2.60 -4.83 29.51
C ASP A 87 -2.44 -5.78 30.71
N GLU A 88 -2.53 -5.26 31.93
CA GLU A 88 -2.72 -6.04 33.15
C GLU A 88 -3.93 -5.50 33.93
N GLU A 89 -5.12 -5.96 33.55
CA GLU A 89 -6.20 -6.23 34.50
C GLU A 89 -7.17 -7.27 33.89
N GLU A 90 -6.68 -8.49 33.67
CA GLU A 90 -7.55 -9.68 33.77
C GLU A 90 -7.81 -9.88 35.27
N ALA A 91 -8.82 -9.17 35.78
CA ALA A 91 -9.30 -9.32 37.16
C ALA A 91 -10.02 -10.68 37.31
N ASP A 92 -9.63 -11.42 38.35
CA ASP A 92 -10.19 -12.71 38.81
C ASP A 92 -11.73 -12.79 38.82
#